data_AF-A0A6N4TKY1-F1
#
_entry.id   AF-A0A6N4TKY1-F1
#
_cell.length_a   1.000
_cell.length_b   1.000
_cell.length_c   1.000
_cell.angle_alpha   90.00
_cell.angle_beta   90.00
_cell.angle_gamma   90.00
#
_symmetry.space_group_name_H-M   'P 1'
#
loop_
_entity.id
_entity.type
_entity.pdbx_description
1 polymer ?
#
loop_
_entity_poly.entity_id
_entity_poly.type
_entity_poly.pdbx_seq_one_letter_code
_entity_poly.pdbx_strand_id
1 'polypeptide(L)'
;MEYLQVTTGNRVTGMEMSGVCVNYGDFWNDVKMTADCEFDKDDYSPTERYHNRLSKIMENVWNGKDTFPTIFSIRLEKYISLVDYPVRYTFAIVDKEFFKRTYRKGEIPEEILKKCLAKDNDCVVFYVGMNR
;
A
#
# COMPACT_ATOMS: atom_id res chain seq x y z
N MET A 1 -1.49 -0.33 15.81
CA MET A 1 -1.64 -0.57 14.37
C MET A 1 -1.76 0.79 13.71
N GLU A 2 -0.84 1.14 12.82
CA GLU A 2 -0.87 2.43 12.09
C GLU A 2 -1.44 2.22 10.69
N TYR A 3 -2.05 3.27 10.15
CA TYR A 3 -2.58 3.27 8.79
C TYR A 3 -2.11 4.49 8.01
N LEU A 4 -2.07 4.35 6.68
CA LEU A 4 -1.84 5.46 5.76
C LEU A 4 -3.06 5.62 4.87
N GLN A 5 -3.64 6.83 4.86
CA GLN A 5 -4.64 7.19 3.86
C GLN A 5 -3.92 7.66 2.60
N VAL A 6 -4.19 7.01 1.48
CA VAL A 6 -3.63 7.35 0.18
C VAL A 6 -4.76 7.78 -0.73
N THR A 7 -4.61 8.94 -1.34
CA THR A 7 -5.51 9.40 -2.38
C THR A 7 -4.70 9.64 -3.63
N THR A 8 -5.06 8.95 -4.71
CA THR A 8 -4.39 9.07 -5.99
C THR A 8 -5.32 9.78 -6.96
N GLY A 9 -4.87 10.93 -7.44
CA GLY A 9 -5.61 11.74 -8.40
C GLY A 9 -4.95 11.70 -9.77
N ASN A 10 -5.68 11.29 -10.81
CA ASN A 10 -5.25 11.51 -12.18
C ASN A 10 -5.73 12.90 -12.63
N ARG A 11 -4.77 13.83 -12.75
CA ARG A 11 -5.04 15.23 -13.15
C ARG A 11 -5.58 15.39 -14.57
N VAL A 12 -5.35 14.40 -15.44
CA VAL A 12 -5.78 14.43 -16.85
C VAL A 12 -7.25 14.01 -16.97
N THR A 13 -7.68 13.01 -16.19
CA THR A 13 -9.06 12.51 -16.20
C THR A 13 -9.94 13.15 -15.13
N GLY A 14 -9.36 13.92 -14.19
CA GLY A 14 -10.06 14.46 -13.02
C GLY A 14 -10.48 13.39 -12.02
N MET A 15 -9.94 12.18 -12.17
CA MET A 15 -10.30 11.02 -11.36
C MET A 15 -9.55 11.04 -10.04
N GLU A 16 -10.24 10.71 -8.95
CA GLU A 16 -9.68 10.53 -7.63
C GLU A 16 -10.12 9.15 -7.11
N MET A 17 -9.15 8.33 -6.71
CA MET A 17 -9.41 7.07 -6.02
C MET A 17 -8.68 7.11 -4.68
N SER A 18 -9.35 6.68 -3.62
CA SER A 18 -8.76 6.66 -2.29
C SER A 18 -8.67 5.23 -1.72
N GLY A 19 -7.64 5.01 -0.93
CA GLY A 19 -7.36 3.74 -0.28
C GLY A 19 -6.81 3.94 1.12
N VAL A 20 -7.10 2.99 2.00
CA VAL A 20 -6.52 2.92 3.35
C VAL A 20 -5.57 1.75 3.40
N CYS A 21 -4.28 2.03 3.65
CA CYS A 21 -3.29 1.01 3.93
C CYS A 21 -3.26 0.68 5.42
N VAL A 22 -3.74 -0.51 5.75
CA VAL A 22 -3.65 -1.11 7.08
C VAL A 22 -2.23 -1.65 7.28
N ASN A 23 -1.71 -1.56 8.50
CA ASN A 23 -0.35 -1.99 8.87
C ASN A 23 0.78 -1.23 8.17
N TYR A 24 0.55 0.04 7.83
CA TYR A 24 1.59 0.84 7.19
C TYR A 24 2.80 1.07 8.11
N GLY A 25 2.59 1.12 9.43
CA GLY A 25 3.68 1.21 10.40
C GLY A 25 4.61 0.00 10.38
N ASP A 26 4.08 -1.20 10.12
CA ASP A 26 4.89 -2.42 10.01
C ASP A 26 5.76 -2.40 8.76
N PHE A 27 5.21 -1.92 7.64
CA PHE A 27 5.99 -1.66 6.43
C PHE A 27 7.12 -0.66 6.72
N TRP A 28 6.82 0.43 7.41
CA TRP A 28 7.82 1.44 7.73
C TRP A 28 8.92 0.92 8.66
N ASN A 29 8.57 0.04 9.59
CA ASN A 29 9.56 -0.62 10.45
C ASN A 29 10.49 -1.54 9.63
N ASP A 30 9.95 -2.34 8.71
CA ASP A 30 10.75 -3.19 7.84
C ASP A 30 11.67 -2.36 6.93
N VAL A 31 11.17 -1.23 6.42
CA VAL A 31 11.98 -0.27 5.64
C VAL A 31 13.13 0.27 6.46
N LYS A 32 12.88 0.75 7.69
CA LYS A 32 13.95 1.25 8.59
C LYS A 32 15.00 0.21 8.94
N MET A 33 14.63 -1.07 8.95
CA MET A 33 15.57 -2.15 9.25
C MET A 33 16.42 -2.57 8.06
N THR A 34 15.99 -2.29 6.83
CA THR A 34 16.62 -2.86 5.64
C THR A 34 17.06 -1.84 4.60
N ALA A 35 16.55 -0.61 4.65
CA ALA A 35 16.86 0.46 3.73
C ALA A 35 17.52 1.65 4.44
N ASP A 36 18.43 2.31 3.73
CA ASP A 36 19.01 3.57 4.17
C ASP A 36 17.96 4.70 4.05
N CYS A 37 17.45 5.14 5.20
CA CYS A 37 16.39 6.14 5.27
C CYS A 37 16.85 7.57 4.98
N GLU A 38 18.15 7.83 4.79
CA GLU A 38 18.60 9.14 4.31
C GLU A 38 18.02 9.47 2.91
N PHE A 39 17.56 8.44 2.19
CA PHE A 39 16.95 8.52 0.87
C PHE A 39 15.41 8.45 0.88
N ASP A 40 14.73 8.74 2.01
CA ASP A 40 13.26 8.60 2.09
C ASP A 40 12.47 9.49 1.10
N LYS A 41 13.13 10.44 0.42
CA LYS A 41 12.57 11.29 -0.64
C LYS A 41 13.16 11.02 -2.04
N ASP A 42 13.94 9.96 -2.20
CA ASP A 42 14.42 9.49 -3.49
C ASP A 42 13.28 8.76 -4.22
N ASP A 43 13.15 8.93 -5.54
CA ASP A 43 12.14 8.25 -6.38
C ASP A 43 12.19 6.71 -6.25
N TYR A 44 13.34 6.17 -5.81
CA TYR A 44 13.57 4.76 -5.59
C TYR A 44 13.40 4.31 -4.14
N SER A 45 13.06 5.23 -3.23
CA SER A 45 12.73 4.89 -1.85
C SER A 45 11.56 3.89 -1.82
N PRO A 46 11.50 2.98 -0.84
CA PRO A 46 10.38 2.04 -0.74
C PRO A 46 9.02 2.74 -0.64
N THR A 47 8.97 3.90 0.01
CA THR A 47 7.76 4.72 0.21
C THR A 47 7.31 5.34 -1.10
N GLU A 48 8.20 5.96 -1.89
CA GLU A 48 7.86 6.50 -3.21
C GLU A 48 7.46 5.40 -4.19
N ARG A 49 8.18 4.28 -4.20
CA ARG A 49 7.81 3.13 -5.03
C ARG A 49 6.45 2.55 -4.65
N TYR A 50 6.09 2.58 -3.38
CA TYR A 50 4.76 2.18 -2.91
C TYR A 50 3.69 3.09 -3.49
N HIS A 51 3.85 4.40 -3.35
CA HIS A 51 2.90 5.37 -3.89
C HIS A 51 2.75 5.29 -5.40
N ASN A 52 3.86 5.21 -6.13
CA ASN A 52 3.88 5.10 -7.58
C ASN A 52 3.20 3.80 -8.05
N ARG A 53 3.49 2.67 -7.40
CA ARG A 53 2.91 1.38 -7.78
C ARG A 53 1.42 1.33 -7.48
N LEU A 54 1.00 1.82 -6.31
CA LEU A 54 -0.40 1.86 -5.93
C LEU A 54 -1.23 2.73 -6.87
N SER A 55 -0.73 3.93 -7.19
CA SER A 55 -1.38 4.86 -8.14
C SER A 55 -1.61 4.21 -9.50
N LYS A 56 -0.60 3.50 -10.03
CA LYS A 56 -0.73 2.80 -11.30
C LYS A 56 -1.75 1.67 -11.27
N ILE A 57 -1.82 0.92 -10.16
CA ILE A 57 -2.81 -0.16 -10.00
C ILE A 57 -4.22 0.44 -9.93
N MET A 58 -4.41 1.50 -9.15
CA MET A 58 -5.70 2.20 -9.04
C MET A 58 -6.17 2.74 -10.39
N GLU A 59 -5.27 3.37 -11.15
CA GLU A 59 -5.54 3.83 -12.52
C GLU A 59 -5.93 2.67 -13.46
N ASN A 60 -5.23 1.54 -13.40
CA ASN A 60 -5.55 0.38 -14.23
C ASN A 60 -6.92 -0.22 -13.90
N VAL A 61 -7.24 -0.36 -12.60
CA VAL A 61 -8.54 -0.88 -12.15
C VAL A 61 -9.66 0.02 -12.65
N TRP A 62 -9.50 1.33 -12.51
CA TRP A 62 -10.49 2.27 -13.00
C TRP A 62 -10.71 2.20 -14.51
N ASN A 63 -9.62 2.09 -15.27
CA ASN A 63 -9.67 1.94 -16.72
C ASN A 63 -10.16 0.56 -17.17
N GLY A 64 -10.58 -0.32 -16.25
CA GLY A 64 -11.05 -1.68 -16.54
C GLY A 64 -9.97 -2.63 -17.04
N LYS A 65 -8.68 -2.28 -16.85
CA LYS A 65 -7.53 -3.11 -17.26
C LYS A 65 -7.17 -4.16 -16.22
N ASP A 66 -7.38 -3.84 -14.94
CA ASP A 66 -7.16 -4.72 -13.79
C ASP A 66 -8.44 -4.81 -12.95
N THR A 67 -8.48 -5.76 -12.00
CA THR A 67 -9.58 -5.90 -11.04
C THR A 67 -9.02 -6.26 -9.67
N PHE A 68 -9.78 -5.97 -8.61
CA PHE A 68 -9.45 -6.45 -7.26
C PHE A 68 -10.00 -7.88 -7.05
N PRO A 69 -9.36 -8.69 -6.17
CA PRO A 69 -8.17 -8.40 -5.38
C PRO A 69 -6.85 -8.52 -6.18
N THR A 70 -5.84 -7.73 -5.81
CA THR A 70 -4.52 -7.71 -6.46
C THR A 70 -3.40 -7.73 -5.44
N ILE A 71 -2.32 -8.48 -5.71
CA ILE A 71 -1.09 -8.47 -4.91
C ILE A 71 0.02 -7.78 -5.69
N PHE A 72 0.81 -6.96 -5.03
CA PHE A 72 2.02 -6.38 -5.60
C PHE A 72 3.16 -6.36 -4.60
N SER A 73 4.39 -6.34 -5.11
CA SER A 73 5.58 -6.22 -4.28
C SER A 73 6.49 -5.12 -4.79
N ILE A 74 7.22 -4.50 -3.86
CA ILE A 74 8.24 -3.50 -4.13
C ILE A 74 9.58 -4.11 -3.80
N ARG A 75 10.49 -4.12 -4.77
CA ARG A 75 11.86 -4.56 -4.55
C ARG A 75 12.69 -3.42 -4.00
N LEU A 76 13.43 -3.70 -2.93
CA LEU A 76 14.44 -2.80 -2.39
C LEU A 76 15.63 -2.71 -3.35
N GLU A 77 16.05 -1.50 -3.66
CA GLU A 77 17.21 -1.28 -4.52
C GLU A 77 18.52 -1.51 -3.78
N LYS A 78 19.49 -2.12 -4.47
CA LYS A 78 20.75 -2.56 -3.85
C LYS A 78 21.54 -1.39 -3.25
N TYR A 79 21.51 -0.22 -3.89
CA TYR A 79 22.33 0.92 -3.48
C TYR A 79 21.81 1.61 -2.21
N ILE A 80 20.53 1.45 -1.88
CA ILE A 80 19.93 1.89 -0.61
C ILE A 80 19.75 0.73 0.37
N SER A 81 20.22 -0.47 0.05
CA SER A 81 20.05 -1.64 0.91
C SER A 81 21.09 -1.64 2.02
N LEU A 82 20.64 -1.74 3.26
CA LEU A 82 21.49 -1.97 4.44
C LEU A 82 21.82 -3.45 4.65
N VAL A 83 21.20 -4.33 3.88
CA VAL A 83 21.36 -5.79 3.97
C VAL A 83 21.92 -6.37 2.66
N ASP A 84 22.55 -7.54 2.75
CA ASP A 84 23.26 -8.20 1.65
C ASP A 84 22.39 -9.20 0.85
N TYR A 85 21.11 -9.33 1.19
CA TYR A 85 20.13 -10.18 0.51
C TYR A 85 19.01 -9.36 -0.18
N PRO A 86 18.36 -9.90 -1.23
CA PRO A 86 17.26 -9.21 -1.90
C PRO A 86 16.03 -9.05 -1.00
N VAL A 87 15.54 -7.81 -0.83
CA VAL A 87 14.33 -7.56 -0.03
C VAL A 87 13.15 -7.21 -0.93
N ARG A 88 11.97 -7.77 -0.60
CA ARG A 88 10.69 -7.38 -1.20
C ARG A 88 9.61 -7.12 -0.16
N TYR A 89 9.00 -5.95 -0.22
CA TYR A 89 7.83 -5.57 0.59
C TYR A 89 6.57 -5.93 -0.19
N THR A 90 5.68 -6.74 0.39
CA THR A 90 4.49 -7.25 -0.31
C THR A 90 3.21 -6.67 0.26
N PHE A 91 2.29 -6.32 -0.63
CA PHE A 91 1.02 -5.69 -0.32
C PHE A 91 -0.12 -6.41 -1.05
N ALA A 92 -1.28 -6.47 -0.42
CA ALA A 92 -2.52 -6.94 -1.02
C ALA A 92 -3.53 -5.78 -1.05
N ILE A 93 -4.19 -5.59 -2.19
CA ILE A 93 -5.24 -4.59 -2.37
C ILE A 93 -6.55 -5.32 -2.64
N VAL A 94 -7.60 -4.92 -1.94
CA VAL A 94 -8.94 -5.48 -2.08
C VAL A 94 -9.97 -4.36 -2.20
N ASP A 95 -11.07 -4.63 -2.88
CA ASP A 95 -12.23 -3.73 -2.86
C ASP A 95 -12.95 -3.81 -1.49
N LYS A 96 -13.79 -2.81 -1.23
CA LYS A 96 -14.54 -2.70 0.02
C LYS A 96 -15.51 -3.86 0.26
N GLU A 97 -16.12 -4.40 -0.79
CA GLU A 97 -17.08 -5.51 -0.67
C GLU A 97 -16.36 -6.82 -0.34
N PHE A 98 -15.20 -7.07 -0.94
CA PHE A 98 -14.30 -8.15 -0.58
C PHE A 98 -13.84 -8.00 0.87
N PHE A 99 -13.34 -6.81 1.23
CA PHE A 99 -12.90 -6.51 2.59
C PHE A 99 -13.99 -6.83 3.61
N LYS A 100 -15.23 -6.34 3.41
CA LYS A 100 -16.38 -6.60 4.29
C LYS A 100 -16.66 -8.08 4.54
N ARG A 101 -16.38 -8.95 3.56
CA ARG A 101 -16.58 -10.40 3.66
C ARG A 101 -15.43 -11.11 4.39
N THR A 102 -14.23 -10.55 4.36
CA THR A 102 -13.02 -11.24 4.83
C THR A 102 -12.47 -10.73 6.16
N TYR A 103 -12.72 -9.48 6.54
CA TYR A 103 -12.20 -8.95 7.81
C TYR A 103 -12.83 -9.68 9.00
N ARG A 104 -12.03 -9.96 10.04
CA ARG A 104 -12.54 -10.51 11.30
C ARG A 104 -12.66 -9.39 12.33
N LYS A 105 -13.78 -9.39 13.07
CA LYS A 105 -13.99 -8.45 14.17
C LYS A 105 -12.89 -8.62 15.21
N GLY A 106 -12.24 -7.52 15.59
CA GLY A 106 -11.17 -7.49 16.58
C GLY A 106 -9.75 -7.55 16.01
N GLU A 107 -9.57 -7.88 14.72
CA GLU A 107 -8.23 -7.83 14.08
C GLU A 107 -7.81 -6.41 13.71
N ILE A 108 -8.78 -5.54 13.40
CA ILE A 108 -8.55 -4.16 12.98
C ILE A 108 -9.19 -3.22 14.02
N PRO A 109 -8.44 -2.25 14.57
CA PRO A 109 -8.99 -1.21 15.46
C PRO A 109 -10.21 -0.52 14.85
N GLU A 110 -11.21 -0.23 15.68
CA GLU A 110 -12.49 0.33 15.20
C GLU A 110 -12.31 1.66 14.44
N GLU A 111 -11.33 2.48 14.85
CA GLU A 111 -10.98 3.73 14.17
C GLU A 111 -10.49 3.51 12.73
N ILE A 112 -9.66 2.49 12.49
CA ILE A 112 -9.14 2.12 11.16
C ILE A 112 -10.26 1.49 10.35
N LEU A 113 -11.07 0.63 10.97
CA LEU A 113 -12.22 0.00 10.33
C LEU A 113 -13.21 1.05 9.81
N LYS A 114 -13.48 2.11 10.59
CA LYS A 114 -14.31 3.24 10.16
C LYS A 114 -13.76 3.93 8.91
N LYS A 115 -12.44 4.07 8.79
CA LYS A 115 -11.78 4.63 7.60
C LYS A 115 -11.88 3.69 6.40
N CYS A 116 -11.60 2.40 6.58
CA CYS A 116 -11.70 1.40 5.50
C CYS A 116 -13.13 1.30 4.93
N LEU A 117 -14.14 1.45 5.79
CA LEU A 117 -15.56 1.37 5.42
C LEU A 117 -16.19 2.72 5.05
N ALA A 118 -15.43 3.82 5.11
CA ALA A 118 -15.92 5.16 4.79
C ALA A 118 -16.45 5.21 3.35
N LYS A 119 -17.46 6.05 3.08
CA LYS A 119 -18.16 6.08 1.78
C LYS A 119 -17.20 6.45 0.64
N ASP A 120 -16.32 7.39 0.90
CA ASP A 120 -15.29 7.97 0.05
C ASP A 120 -14.04 7.09 -0.13
N ASN A 121 -13.90 6.00 0.64
CA ASN A 121 -12.81 5.04 0.46
C ASN A 121 -13.13 4.00 -0.63
N ASP A 122 -12.26 3.78 -1.60
CA ASP A 122 -12.53 2.86 -2.72
C ASP A 122 -11.95 1.46 -2.50
N CYS A 123 -10.75 1.38 -1.90
CA CYS A 123 -10.07 0.11 -1.66
C CYS A 123 -9.37 0.05 -0.29
N VAL A 124 -8.97 -1.15 0.11
CA VAL A 124 -8.19 -1.39 1.31
C VAL A 124 -6.90 -2.07 0.90
N VAL A 125 -5.78 -1.53 1.38
CA VAL A 125 -4.44 -2.09 1.16
C VAL A 125 -3.96 -2.72 2.47
N PHE A 126 -3.34 -3.88 2.38
CA PHE A 126 -2.70 -4.55 3.51
C PHE A 126 -1.23 -4.70 3.21
N TYR A 127 -0.39 -4.26 4.13
CA TYR A 127 0.98 -4.76 4.15
C TYR A 127 0.98 -6.21 4.62
N VAL A 128 1.45 -7.11 3.76
CA VAL A 128 1.50 -8.56 4.01
C VAL A 128 2.79 -8.92 4.75
N GLY A 129 3.88 -8.20 4.45
CA GLY A 129 5.18 -8.42 5.07
C GLY A 129 6.34 -8.33 4.08
N MET A 130 7.53 -8.48 4.64
CA MET A 130 8.79 -8.48 3.94
C MET A 130 9.25 -9.92 3.63
N ASN A 131 9.64 -10.16 2.38
CA ASN A 131 10.31 -11.39 1.95
C ASN A 131 11.81 -11.12 1.74
N ARG A 132 12.64 -12.10 2.12
CA ARG A 132 14.10 -12.13 1.97
C ARG A 132 14.52 -13.04 0.82
#